data_AF-A0A1B8QTS5-F1
#
_entry.id   AF-A0A1B8QTS5-F1
#
_cell.length_a   1.000
_cell.length_b   1.000
_cell.length_c   1.000
_cell.angle_alpha   90.00
_cell.angle_beta   90.00
_cell.angle_gamma   90.00
#
_symmetry.space_group_name_H-M   'P 1'
#
loop_
_entity.id
_entity.type
_entity.pdbx_description
1 polymer ?
#
loop_
_entity_poly.entity_id
_entity_poly.type
_entity_poly.pdbx_seq_one_letter_code
_entity_poly.pdbx_strand_id
1 'polypeptide(L)'
;MINETVVTAKFCHPYMNFGSENGCDEIVLKIPQSEVAKLQTVEIQNKPQLGEFDIGLFSYGLGLVLMFYVLSYGLGQMIKMVR
;
A
#
# COMPACT_ATOMS: atom_id res chain seq x y z
N MET A 1 -8.37 -37.68 17.68
CA MET A 1 -7.21 -36.81 17.97
C MET A 1 -7.52 -35.46 17.35
N ILE A 2 -7.61 -34.40 18.15
CA ILE A 2 -7.89 -33.05 17.63
C ILE A 2 -6.55 -32.52 17.13
N ASN A 3 -6.38 -32.44 15.82
CA ASN A 3 -5.18 -31.88 15.21
C ASN A 3 -5.21 -30.36 15.43
N GLU A 4 -4.46 -29.90 16.43
CA GLU A 4 -4.19 -28.48 16.66
C GLU A 4 -2.93 -28.06 15.90
N THR A 5 -3.00 -26.94 15.18
CA THR A 5 -1.84 -26.35 14.50
C THR A 5 -1.33 -25.17 15.32
N VAL A 6 -0.03 -25.17 15.58
CA VAL A 6 0.65 -24.08 16.29
C VAL A 6 0.96 -22.98 15.27
N VAL A 7 0.35 -21.81 15.46
CA VAL A 7 0.57 -20.63 14.62
C VAL A 7 1.18 -19.54 15.49
N THR A 8 2.37 -19.06 15.10
CA THR A 8 3.00 -17.90 15.74
C THR A 8 2.42 -16.64 15.11
N ALA A 9 1.73 -15.82 15.90
CA ALA A 9 1.17 -14.55 15.48
C ALA A 9 1.86 -13.39 16.21
N LYS A 10 1.94 -12.23 15.56
CA LYS A 10 2.39 -11.00 16.18
C LYS A 10 1.17 -10.16 16.54
N PHE A 11 0.99 -9.90 17.82
CA PHE A 11 -0.06 -9.01 18.31
C PHE A 11 0.55 -7.65 18.64
N CYS A 12 0.14 -6.62 17.93
CA CYS A 12 0.63 -5.26 18.11
C CYS A 12 -0.43 -4.44 18.82
N HIS A 13 -0.08 -3.81 19.94
CA HIS A 13 -1.01 -2.97 20.68
C HIS A 13 -1.23 -1.64 19.92
N PRO A 14 -2.48 -1.30 19.54
CA PRO A 14 -2.76 -0.12 18.70
C PRO A 14 -2.43 1.21 19.40
N TYR A 15 -2.46 1.19 20.73
CA TYR A 15 -2.04 2.29 21.57
C TYR A 15 -1.32 1.62 22.74
N MET A 16 0.02 1.58 22.69
CA MET A 16 0.93 1.60 23.83
C MET A 16 2.21 0.81 23.55
N ASN A 17 3.32 1.43 23.93
CA ASN A 17 4.68 0.92 24.05
C ASN A 17 4.82 -0.12 25.20
N PHE A 18 3.82 -0.98 25.43
CA PHE A 18 3.90 -2.08 26.39
C PHE A 18 4.23 -3.35 25.62
N GLY A 19 5.53 -3.69 25.60
CA GLY A 19 6.09 -4.82 24.86
C GLY A 19 7.48 -4.48 24.31
N SER A 20 8.08 -5.43 23.61
CA SER A 20 9.41 -5.32 22.96
C SER A 20 9.60 -4.02 22.15
N GLU A 21 10.84 -3.68 21.78
CA GLU A 21 11.25 -2.42 21.11
C GLU A 21 10.38 -1.94 19.92
N ASN A 22 9.54 -2.84 19.36
CA ASN A 22 8.63 -2.60 18.24
C ASN A 22 7.13 -2.52 18.61
N GLY A 23 6.75 -2.57 19.89
CA GLY A 23 5.35 -2.49 20.35
C GLY A 23 4.47 -3.70 19.99
N CYS A 24 5.09 -4.82 19.62
CA CYS A 24 4.41 -6.06 19.26
C CYS A 24 4.93 -7.23 20.10
N ASP A 25 4.01 -8.05 20.61
CA ASP A 25 4.32 -9.28 21.31
C ASP A 25 4.11 -10.49 20.40
N GLU A 26 5.05 -11.43 20.45
CA GLU A 26 4.94 -12.71 19.77
C GLU A 26 4.09 -13.65 20.62
N ILE A 27 2.91 -14.01 20.11
CA ILE A 27 1.98 -14.90 20.78
C ILE A 27 1.83 -16.20 19.98
N VAL A 28 1.91 -17.32 20.69
CA VAL A 28 1.74 -18.65 20.10
C VAL A 28 0.28 -19.05 20.27
N LEU A 29 -0.50 -19.01 19.20
CA LEU A 29 -1.88 -19.49 19.21
C LEU A 29 -1.93 -20.94 18.74
N LYS A 30 -2.58 -21.78 19.56
CA LYS A 30 -2.97 -23.13 19.15
C LYS A 30 -4.37 -23.05 18.55
N ILE A 31 -4.44 -23.16 17.22
CA ILE A 31 -5.70 -23.01 16.48
C ILE A 31 -6.12 -24.40 15.98
N PRO A 32 -7.39 -24.81 16.17
CA PRO A 32 -7.90 -26.05 15.59
C PRO A 32 -7.92 -25.96 14.06
N GLN A 33 -7.52 -27.02 13.37
CA GLN A 33 -7.39 -27.04 11.90
C GLN A 33 -8.65 -26.58 11.14
N SER A 34 -9.84 -26.78 11.70
CA SER A 34 -11.11 -26.34 11.12
C SER A 34 -11.25 -24.81 11.01
N GLU A 35 -10.51 -24.05 11.82
CA GLU A 35 -10.57 -22.59 11.82
C GLU A 35 -9.42 -21.94 11.04
N VAL A 36 -8.32 -22.67 10.79
CA VAL A 36 -7.18 -22.21 9.98
C VAL A 36 -7.60 -21.86 8.55
N ALA A 37 -8.53 -22.63 7.97
CA ALA A 37 -9.08 -22.35 6.64
C ALA A 37 -9.78 -20.97 6.58
N LYS A 38 -10.37 -20.51 7.69
CA LYS A 38 -11.01 -19.20 7.77
C LYS A 38 -10.00 -18.07 7.87
N LEU A 39 -8.87 -18.28 8.56
CA LEU A 39 -7.79 -17.29 8.64
C LEU A 39 -7.15 -17.02 7.26
N GLN A 40 -6.93 -18.06 6.45
CA GLN A 40 -6.40 -17.90 5.08
C GLN A 40 -7.29 -17.02 4.20
N THR A 41 -8.61 -17.08 4.37
CA THR A 41 -9.54 -16.27 3.57
C THR A 41 -9.51 -14.78 3.92
N VAL A 42 -9.17 -14.43 5.17
CA VAL A 42 -9.16 -13.03 5.65
C VAL A 42 -7.90 -12.28 5.21
N GLU A 43 -6.74 -12.95 5.18
CA GLU A 43 -5.49 -12.35 4.71
C GLU A 43 -5.56 -11.94 3.22
N ILE A 44 -6.36 -12.67 2.43
CA ILE A 44 -6.60 -12.38 1.00
C ILE A 44 -7.52 -11.16 0.82
N GLN A 45 -8.43 -10.88 1.75
CA GLN A 45 -9.41 -9.79 1.61
C GLN A 45 -8.94 -8.41 2.10
N ASN A 46 -7.96 -8.34 3.00
CA ASN A 46 -7.63 -7.08 3.69
C ASN A 46 -6.49 -6.26 3.07
N LYS A 47 -6.04 -6.61 1.86
CA LYS A 47 -5.26 -5.69 1.04
C LYS A 47 -6.22 -5.04 0.07
N PRO A 48 -6.64 -3.76 0.26
CA PRO A 48 -7.12 -3.02 -0.88
C PRO A 48 -5.97 -3.04 -1.88
N GLN A 49 -6.15 -3.82 -2.95
CA GLN A 49 -5.36 -3.65 -4.15
C GLN A 49 -5.70 -2.22 -4.57
N LEU A 50 -4.90 -1.24 -4.14
CA LEU A 50 -4.83 0.04 -4.82
C LEU A 50 -4.61 -0.38 -6.27
N GLY A 51 -5.68 -0.34 -7.07
CA GLY A 51 -5.72 -0.94 -8.39
C GLY A 51 -4.46 -0.55 -9.13
N GLU A 52 -3.84 -1.52 -9.82
CA GLU A 52 -2.52 -1.39 -10.46
C GLU A 52 -2.30 0.04 -10.94
N PHE A 53 -1.46 0.77 -10.20
CA PHE A 53 -1.18 2.15 -10.53
C PHE A 53 -0.43 2.14 -11.87
N ASP A 54 -1.13 2.52 -12.93
CA ASP A 54 -0.57 2.58 -14.26
C ASP A 54 0.40 3.77 -14.35
N ILE A 55 1.68 3.46 -14.15
CA ILE A 55 2.79 4.40 -14.27
C ILE A 55 2.81 5.05 -15.66
N GLY A 56 2.32 4.34 -16.69
CA GLY A 56 2.15 4.85 -18.05
C GLY A 56 1.13 5.98 -18.08
N LEU A 57 -0.07 5.79 -17.54
CA LEU A 57 -1.12 6.82 -17.50
C LEU A 57 -0.65 8.09 -16.78
N PHE A 58 0.05 7.94 -15.65
CA PHE A 58 0.64 9.06 -14.93
C PHE A 58 1.73 9.78 -15.73
N SER A 59 2.61 9.00 -16.39
CA SER A 59 3.68 9.54 -17.24
C SER A 59 3.14 10.31 -18.44
N TYR A 60 2.13 9.77 -19.13
CA TYR A 60 1.46 10.46 -20.24
C TYR A 60 0.76 11.75 -19.78
N GLY A 61 0.08 11.72 -18.63
CA GLY A 61 -0.56 12.90 -18.06
C GLY A 61 0.44 14.01 -17.73
N LEU A 62 1.54 13.68 -17.03
CA LEU A 62 2.60 14.64 -16.73
C LEU A 62 3.30 15.16 -17.98
N GLY A 63 3.58 14.28 -18.96
CA GLY A 63 4.21 14.65 -20.21
C GLY A 63 3.39 15.64 -21.03
N LEU A 64 2.07 15.43 -21.10
CA LEU A 64 1.15 16.33 -21.80
C LEU A 64 1.12 17.72 -21.15
N VAL A 65 1.02 17.79 -19.82
CA VAL A 65 1.00 19.06 -19.09
C VAL A 65 2.31 19.84 -19.31
N LEU A 66 3.45 19.16 -19.21
CA LEU A 66 4.76 19.78 -19.44
C LEU A 66 4.93 20.28 -20.88
N MET A 67 4.42 19.54 -21.86
CA MET A 67 4.48 19.92 -23.27
C MET A 67 3.73 21.23 -23.53
N PHE A 68 2.50 21.36 -23.03
CA PHE A 68 1.74 22.62 -23.14
C PHE A 68 2.36 23.77 -22.34
N TYR A 69 2.96 23.48 -21.18
CA TYR A 69 3.67 24.48 -20.40
C TYR A 69 4.85 25.09 -21.17
N VAL A 70 5.70 24.26 -21.78
CA VAL A 70 6.85 24.73 -22.56
C VAL A 70 6.40 25.50 -23.80
N LEU A 71 5.37 25.02 -24.51
CA LEU A 71 4.83 25.72 -25.68
C LEU A 71 4.26 27.10 -25.32
N SER A 72 3.43 27.17 -24.28
CA SER A 72 2.84 28.45 -23.83
C SER A 72 3.92 29.43 -23.34
N TYR A 73 4.92 28.94 -22.61
CA TYR A 73 6.07 29.75 -22.21
C TYR A 73 6.87 30.26 -23.42
N GLY A 74 7.18 29.40 -24.38
CA GLY A 74 7.92 29.76 -25.59
C GLY A 74 7.18 30.78 -26.44
N LEU A 75 5.88 30.57 -26.69
CA LEU A 75 5.03 31.51 -27.41
C LEU A 75 4.94 32.86 -26.68
N GLY A 76 4.85 32.85 -25.35
CA GLY A 76 4.86 34.07 -24.54
C GLY A 76 6.16 34.87 -24.67
N GLN A 77 7.30 34.19 -24.70
CA GLN A 77 8.61 34.84 -24.91
C GLN A 77 8.76 35.41 -26.32
N MET A 78 8.26 34.69 -27.34
CA MET A 78 8.27 35.18 -28.73
C MET A 78 7.42 36.44 -28.89
N ILE A 79 6.21 36.47 -28.32
CA ILE A 79 5.33 37.64 -28.36
C ILE A 79 5.96 38.82 -27.59
N LYS A 80 6.63 38.56 -26.47
CA LYS A 80 7.36 39.57 -25.69
C LYS A 80 8.54 40.18 -26.46
N MET A 81 9.16 39.46 -27.38
CA MET A 81 10.31 39.95 -28.15
C MET A 81 9.88 40.79 -29.37
N VAL A 82 8.66 40.60 -29.87
CA VAL A 82 8.09 41.33 -31.03
C VAL A 82 7.36 42.62 -30.63
N ARG A 83 7.04 42.80 -29.34
CA ARG A 83 6.42 44.02 -28.79
C ARG A 83 7.45 44.87 -28.03
#